data_AF-A0A834MKB2-F1
#
_entry.id   AF-A0A834MKB2-F1
#
_cell.length_a   1.000
_cell.length_b   1.000
_cell.length_c   1.000
_cell.angle_alpha   90.00
_cell.angle_beta   90.00
_cell.angle_gamma   90.00
#
_symmetry.space_group_name_H-M   'P 1'
#
loop_
_entity.id
_entity.type
_entity.pdbx_description
1 polymer ?
#
loop_
_entity_poly.entity_id
_entity_poly.type
_entity_poly.pdbx_seq_one_letter_code
_entity_poly.pdbx_strand_id
1 'polypeptide(L)'
;MALSKYSIHTQLKTKSLIVVPPPPARYSLIEWNLNNRHRERCCMDQQQLADSIIAECERVKDEIEEKTEMNKKDTDHKLEERKLDIEFNTDEIKKQRKEVCIEVDNLKTYMERIKDCLESLDKNARAICEKCIILREQRIGIDLCYDDVERELKKELEVIEGTQAMLKKALQQANEQVRRLKSTMYFMDRDLEDKSNVHKIDNYNSNLTHTSLNLSLYHGFTPLNRGNITLEEWEDFTKANIEKAAKEINSARQLRSYTDILIKQAIDDLWDQYHSVNNAFKRRTDEIKEVKTKIEIQHAEVMRQANEITRTITNLEKSISEKEGYMALAHTRLGNRAQRPGMELCKDLVEIALVNEVSELRRNLTSMQQMLAEAQASLRYLLKTQIQLEEDMNVKTNSLKIDEVDCMTLRQSMNYHAF
;
A
#
# COMPACT_ATOMS: atom_id res chain seq x y z
N MET A 1 -105.36 94.61 122.30
CA MET A 1 -104.52 93.76 123.17
C MET A 1 -103.95 92.64 122.30
N ALA A 2 -102.67 92.30 122.49
CA ALA A 2 -101.82 91.35 121.74
C ALA A 2 -101.03 91.93 120.53
N LEU A 3 -99.78 91.47 120.43
CA LEU A 3 -98.57 92.08 119.87
C LEU A 3 -98.05 91.35 118.60
N SER A 4 -97.11 92.03 117.92
CA SER A 4 -95.95 91.49 117.18
C SER A 4 -96.11 91.20 115.68
N LYS A 5 -95.36 91.97 114.86
CA LYS A 5 -94.32 91.50 113.93
C LYS A 5 -93.87 92.64 112.99
N TYR A 6 -92.60 93.01 113.04
CA TYR A 6 -91.87 93.56 111.88
C TYR A 6 -90.45 92.96 111.90
N SER A 7 -90.12 92.19 110.86
CA SER A 7 -88.84 91.52 110.65
C SER A 7 -87.96 92.34 109.69
N ILE A 8 -86.68 92.48 110.03
CA ILE A 8 -85.63 93.08 109.19
C ILE A 8 -84.82 91.91 108.59
N HIS A 9 -84.68 91.88 107.26
CA HIS A 9 -83.86 90.90 106.53
C HIS A 9 -82.46 91.47 106.24
N THR A 10 -81.42 90.64 106.37
CA THR A 10 -80.04 90.96 105.98
C THR A 10 -79.44 89.83 105.13
N GLN A 11 -79.13 90.19 103.88
CA GLN A 11 -78.12 89.73 102.90
C GLN A 11 -77.55 88.30 102.88
N LEU A 12 -77.38 87.75 101.66
CA LEU A 12 -76.09 87.21 101.15
C LEU A 12 -76.13 86.97 99.61
N LYS A 13 -75.06 87.39 98.91
CA LYS A 13 -74.86 87.31 97.45
C LYS A 13 -74.49 85.88 96.99
N THR A 14 -75.19 85.35 96.00
CA THR A 14 -74.85 84.09 95.31
C THR A 14 -74.07 84.36 94.01
N LYS A 15 -72.78 83.99 93.98
CA LYS A 15 -71.98 83.82 92.75
C LYS A 15 -71.96 82.34 92.37
N SER A 16 -72.18 82.04 91.09
CA SER A 16 -72.18 80.70 90.50
C SER A 16 -70.78 80.05 90.56
N LEU A 17 -70.70 78.82 91.07
CA LEU A 17 -69.47 78.02 91.17
C LEU A 17 -69.23 77.22 89.88
N ILE A 18 -68.04 77.37 89.29
CA ILE A 18 -67.52 76.54 88.20
C ILE A 18 -66.95 75.26 88.81
N VAL A 19 -67.39 74.09 88.35
CA VAL A 19 -66.88 72.79 88.78
C VAL A 19 -65.52 72.55 88.12
N VAL A 20 -64.44 72.67 88.91
CA VAL A 20 -63.10 72.21 88.51
C VAL A 20 -63.03 70.72 88.79
N PRO A 21 -62.70 69.85 87.81
CA PRO A 21 -62.59 68.41 88.05
C PRO A 21 -61.52 68.13 89.12
N PRO A 22 -61.66 67.05 89.92
CA PRO A 22 -60.71 66.73 90.97
C PRO A 22 -59.30 66.57 90.36
N PRO A 23 -58.25 67.03 91.07
CA PRO A 23 -56.88 66.87 90.58
C PRO A 23 -56.62 65.38 90.34
N PRO A 24 -55.91 65.03 89.25
CA PRO A 24 -55.67 63.64 88.90
C PRO A 24 -55.02 62.90 90.08
N ALA A 25 -55.34 61.61 90.22
CA ALA A 25 -54.78 60.75 91.25
C ALA A 25 -53.25 60.92 91.30
N ARG A 26 -52.73 61.36 92.45
CA ARG A 26 -51.31 61.64 92.64
C ARG A 26 -50.65 60.39 93.20
N TYR A 27 -49.66 59.87 92.48
CA TYR A 27 -48.84 58.76 92.96
C TYR A 27 -48.08 59.16 94.23
N SER A 28 -47.99 58.25 95.18
CA SER A 28 -47.11 58.39 96.34
C SER A 28 -45.65 58.35 95.90
N LEU A 29 -44.76 58.95 96.70
CA LEU A 29 -43.32 58.90 96.43
C LEU A 29 -42.80 57.46 96.37
N ILE A 30 -43.44 56.52 97.08
CA ILE A 30 -43.11 55.10 97.08
C ILE A 30 -43.51 54.44 95.75
N GLU A 31 -44.70 54.73 95.22
CA GLU A 31 -45.16 54.24 93.91
C GLU A 31 -44.32 54.81 92.75
N TRP A 32 -43.93 56.09 92.82
CA TRP A 32 -43.01 56.70 91.85
C TRP A 32 -41.64 56.02 91.89
N ASN A 33 -41.09 55.76 93.08
CA ASN A 33 -39.81 55.05 93.24
C ASN A 33 -39.89 53.59 92.77
N LEU A 34 -40.98 52.87 93.06
CA LEU A 34 -41.20 51.49 92.61
C LEU A 34 -41.33 51.41 91.08
N ASN A 35 -42.10 52.29 90.47
CA ASN A 35 -42.28 52.34 89.02
C ASN A 35 -40.97 52.70 88.29
N ASN A 36 -40.20 53.66 88.80
CA ASN A 36 -38.91 54.00 88.20
C ASN A 36 -37.89 52.86 88.36
N ARG A 37 -37.82 52.21 89.52
CA ARG A 37 -36.97 51.01 89.71
C ARG A 37 -37.39 49.85 88.80
N HIS A 38 -38.69 49.64 88.62
CA HIS A 38 -39.20 48.61 87.72
C HIS A 38 -38.86 48.93 86.25
N ARG A 39 -39.05 50.18 85.80
CA ARG A 39 -38.69 50.62 84.44
C ARG A 39 -37.18 50.60 84.21
N GLU A 40 -36.39 51.00 85.19
CA GLU A 40 -34.92 50.91 85.16
C GLU A 40 -34.48 49.46 85.03
N ARG A 41 -35.07 48.54 85.82
CA ARG A 41 -34.80 47.10 85.72
C ARG A 41 -35.20 46.52 84.36
N CYS A 42 -36.40 46.81 83.85
CA CYS A 42 -36.82 46.36 82.51
C CYS A 42 -35.93 46.93 81.40
N CYS A 43 -35.45 48.18 81.55
CA CYS A 43 -34.50 48.78 80.61
C CYS A 43 -33.14 48.07 80.66
N MET A 44 -32.64 47.77 81.86
CA MET A 44 -31.39 47.02 82.05
C MET A 44 -31.50 45.59 81.49
N ASP A 45 -32.61 44.89 81.75
CA ASP A 45 -32.85 43.53 81.22
C ASP A 45 -32.89 43.56 79.67
N GLN A 46 -33.53 44.57 79.07
CA GLN A 46 -33.59 44.74 77.61
C GLN A 46 -32.24 45.15 77.00
N GLN A 47 -31.46 45.99 77.68
CA GLN A 47 -30.10 46.35 77.28
C GLN A 47 -29.18 45.12 77.32
N GLN A 48 -29.25 44.32 78.39
CA GLN A 48 -28.49 43.09 78.51
C GLN A 48 -28.87 42.05 77.43
N LEU A 49 -30.15 41.93 77.09
CA LEU A 49 -30.61 41.10 75.97
C LEU A 49 -30.09 41.62 74.62
N ALA A 50 -30.14 42.94 74.40
CA ALA A 50 -29.63 43.56 73.18
C ALA A 50 -28.11 43.36 73.03
N ASP A 51 -27.34 43.56 74.10
CA ASP A 51 -25.90 43.32 74.14
C ASP A 51 -25.58 41.84 73.85
N SER A 52 -26.37 40.92 74.42
CA SER A 52 -26.23 39.49 74.12
C SER A 52 -26.56 39.13 72.67
N ILE A 53 -27.60 39.75 72.08
CA ILE A 53 -27.95 39.53 70.66
C ILE A 53 -26.88 40.11 69.75
N ILE A 54 -26.36 41.30 70.04
CA ILE A 54 -25.28 41.92 69.26
C ILE A 54 -24.02 41.05 69.32
N ALA A 55 -23.62 40.60 70.52
CA ALA A 55 -22.48 39.71 70.68
C ALA A 55 -22.66 38.39 69.91
N GLU A 56 -23.85 37.80 69.93
CA GLU A 56 -24.15 36.59 69.17
C GLU A 56 -24.19 36.84 67.66
N CYS A 57 -24.73 37.98 67.20
CA CYS A 57 -24.69 38.39 65.80
C CYS A 57 -23.26 38.57 65.29
N GLU A 58 -22.38 39.22 66.05
CA GLU A 58 -20.97 39.37 65.68
C GLU A 58 -20.27 38.00 65.67
N ARG A 59 -20.50 37.16 66.69
CA ARG A 59 -19.95 35.79 66.73
C ARG A 59 -20.37 34.98 65.50
N VAL A 60 -21.64 35.01 65.13
CA VAL A 60 -22.17 34.32 63.94
C VAL A 60 -21.63 34.92 62.65
N LYS A 61 -21.48 36.24 62.58
CA LYS A 61 -20.90 36.93 61.42
C LYS A 61 -19.47 36.46 61.18
N ASP A 62 -18.64 36.46 62.22
CA ASP A 62 -17.24 36.05 62.14
C ASP A 62 -17.13 34.55 61.78
N GLU A 63 -17.96 33.69 62.38
CA GLU A 63 -18.01 32.25 62.06
C GLU A 63 -18.42 32.01 60.59
N ILE A 64 -19.41 32.75 60.08
CA ILE A 64 -19.85 32.66 58.68
C ILE A 64 -18.77 33.22 57.75
N GLU A 65 -18.10 34.31 58.11
CA GLU A 65 -17.03 34.92 57.31
C GLU A 65 -15.85 33.95 57.15
N GLU A 66 -15.37 33.37 58.25
CA GLU A 66 -14.29 32.36 58.23
C GLU A 66 -14.70 31.15 57.37
N LYS A 67 -15.90 30.62 57.57
CA LYS A 67 -16.39 29.47 56.80
C LYS A 67 -16.56 29.79 55.32
N THR A 68 -16.98 31.02 54.98
CA THR A 68 -17.15 31.47 53.60
C THR A 68 -15.80 31.61 52.91
N GLU A 69 -14.82 32.21 53.58
CA GLU A 69 -13.46 32.36 53.03
C GLU A 69 -12.78 30.99 52.85
N MET A 70 -12.95 30.09 53.83
CA MET A 70 -12.43 28.71 53.75
C MET A 70 -13.04 27.94 52.58
N ASN A 71 -14.37 27.97 52.43
CA ASN A 71 -15.06 27.32 51.31
C ASN A 71 -14.61 27.90 49.95
N LYS A 72 -14.39 29.22 49.88
CA LYS A 72 -13.88 29.87 48.67
C LYS A 72 -12.49 29.36 48.33
N LYS A 73 -11.55 29.38 49.29
CA LYS A 73 -10.18 28.91 49.09
C LYS A 73 -10.13 27.45 48.64
N ASP A 74 -10.94 26.59 49.25
CA ASP A 74 -11.04 25.17 48.87
C ASP A 74 -11.58 24.99 47.44
N THR A 75 -12.60 25.76 47.06
CA THR A 75 -13.18 25.70 45.71
C THR A 75 -12.24 26.25 44.65
N ASP A 76 -11.57 27.38 44.92
CA ASP A 76 -10.56 27.95 44.02
C ASP A 76 -9.40 26.96 43.81
N HIS A 77 -8.94 26.31 44.88
CA HIS A 77 -7.88 25.31 44.81
C HIS A 77 -8.27 24.13 43.90
N LYS A 78 -9.48 23.58 44.09
CA LYS A 78 -10.00 22.49 43.25
C LYS A 78 -10.18 22.89 41.79
N LEU A 79 -10.54 24.15 41.51
CA LEU A 79 -10.59 24.67 40.13
C LEU A 79 -9.20 24.69 39.48
N GLU A 80 -8.17 25.12 40.21
CA GLU A 80 -6.80 25.10 39.71
C GLU A 80 -6.26 23.68 39.51
N GLU A 81 -6.52 22.76 40.44
CA GLU A 81 -6.19 21.33 40.25
C GLU A 81 -6.85 20.78 38.98
N ARG A 82 -8.15 21.06 38.79
CA ARG A 82 -8.89 20.58 37.61
C ARG A 82 -8.34 21.13 36.30
N LYS A 83 -7.91 22.40 36.27
CA LYS A 83 -7.26 23.00 35.09
C LYS A 83 -5.96 22.27 34.74
N LEU A 84 -5.13 21.99 35.75
CA LEU A 84 -3.87 21.24 35.55
C LEU A 84 -4.13 19.83 35.01
N ASP A 85 -5.14 19.12 35.52
CA ASP A 85 -5.52 17.79 35.02
C ASP A 85 -5.97 17.83 33.55
N ILE A 86 -6.73 18.85 33.17
CA ILE A 86 -7.18 19.03 31.79
C ILE A 86 -6.00 19.36 30.87
N GLU A 87 -5.08 20.23 31.31
CA GLU A 87 -3.87 20.56 30.57
C GLU A 87 -2.99 19.33 30.35
N PHE A 88 -2.74 18.55 31.41
CA PHE A 88 -1.98 17.31 31.34
C PHE A 88 -2.58 16.33 30.32
N ASN A 89 -3.88 16.05 30.43
CA ASN A 89 -4.55 15.14 29.50
C ASN A 89 -4.56 15.67 28.07
N THR A 90 -4.74 16.99 27.89
CA THR A 90 -4.70 17.64 26.59
C THR A 90 -3.33 17.45 25.92
N ASP A 91 -2.24 17.60 26.67
CA ASP A 91 -0.90 17.44 26.14
C ASP A 91 -0.55 15.98 25.83
N GLU A 92 -0.99 15.02 26.65
CA GLU A 92 -0.84 13.59 26.34
C GLU A 92 -1.63 13.18 25.09
N ILE A 93 -2.88 13.66 24.92
CA ILE A 93 -3.66 13.40 23.70
C ILE A 93 -2.96 14.02 22.48
N LYS A 94 -2.46 15.27 22.57
CA LYS A 94 -1.74 15.93 21.46
C LYS A 94 -0.50 15.15 21.05
N LYS A 95 0.30 14.69 22.03
CA LYS A 95 1.51 13.88 21.80
C LYS A 95 1.15 12.59 21.07
N GLN A 96 0.16 11.87 21.57
CA GLN A 96 -0.25 10.60 20.98
C GLN A 96 -0.89 10.79 19.58
N ARG A 97 -1.68 11.85 19.39
CA ARG A 97 -2.24 12.23 18.08
C ARG A 97 -1.14 12.52 17.06
N LYS A 98 -0.06 13.20 17.46
CA LYS A 98 1.09 13.47 16.57
C LYS A 98 1.71 12.17 16.05
N GLU A 99 1.86 11.17 16.92
CA GLU A 99 2.35 9.83 16.52
C GLU A 99 1.39 9.13 15.54
N VAL A 100 0.07 9.25 15.75
CA VAL A 100 -0.93 8.74 14.79
C VAL A 100 -0.77 9.41 13.42
N CYS A 101 -0.59 10.74 13.38
CA CYS A 101 -0.39 11.46 12.12
C CYS A 101 0.88 10.99 11.39
N ILE A 102 2.01 10.90 12.10
CA ILE A 102 3.27 10.40 11.55
C ILE A 102 3.08 9.01 10.95
N GLU A 103 2.39 8.12 11.66
CA GLU A 103 2.22 6.75 11.22
C GLU A 103 1.24 6.61 10.04
N VAL A 104 0.21 7.45 9.97
CA VAL A 104 -0.65 7.54 8.78
C VAL A 104 0.16 7.95 7.55
N ASP A 105 1.03 8.95 7.67
CA ASP A 105 1.83 9.42 6.55
C ASP A 105 2.89 8.39 6.15
N ASN A 106 3.52 7.71 7.11
CA ASN A 106 4.40 6.58 6.83
C ASN A 106 3.68 5.47 6.05
N LEU A 107 2.49 5.04 6.49
CA LEU A 107 1.73 4.01 5.78
C LEU A 107 1.36 4.45 4.35
N LYS A 108 1.01 5.73 4.13
CA LYS A 108 0.77 6.24 2.77
C LYS A 108 2.02 6.12 1.90
N THR A 109 3.20 6.44 2.41
CA THR A 109 4.46 6.28 1.66
C THR A 109 4.68 4.82 1.26
N TYR A 110 4.45 3.87 2.16
CA TYR A 110 4.52 2.44 1.82
C TYR A 110 3.45 2.02 0.80
N MET A 111 2.24 2.56 0.91
CA MET A 111 1.17 2.29 -0.05
C MET A 111 1.52 2.79 -1.46
N GLU A 112 2.09 4.00 -1.59
CA GLU A 112 2.57 4.49 -2.89
C GLU A 112 3.70 3.62 -3.41
N ARG A 113 4.68 3.26 -2.58
CA ARG A 113 5.75 2.32 -2.96
C ARG A 113 5.19 1.00 -3.48
N ILE A 114 4.21 0.39 -2.80
CA ILE A 114 3.57 -0.84 -3.27
C ILE A 114 2.86 -0.65 -4.62
N LYS A 115 2.20 0.49 -4.84
CA LYS A 115 1.54 0.78 -6.12
C LYS A 115 2.56 0.93 -7.25
N ASP A 116 3.65 1.65 -7.01
CA ASP A 116 4.75 1.82 -7.97
C ASP A 116 5.36 0.46 -8.33
N CYS A 117 5.57 -0.41 -7.32
CA CYS A 117 6.00 -1.79 -7.51
C CYS A 117 5.03 -2.57 -8.41
N LEU A 118 3.73 -2.50 -8.11
CA LEU A 118 2.69 -3.19 -8.89
C LEU A 118 2.63 -2.71 -10.34
N GLU A 119 2.74 -1.40 -10.56
CA GLU A 119 2.76 -0.79 -11.89
C GLU A 119 4.00 -1.20 -12.67
N SER A 120 5.17 -1.22 -12.03
CA SER A 120 6.42 -1.70 -12.62
C SER A 120 6.34 -3.17 -13.02
N LEU A 121 5.79 -4.04 -12.15
CA LEU A 121 5.60 -5.45 -12.47
C LEU A 121 4.68 -5.65 -13.68
N ASP A 122 3.61 -4.89 -13.78
CA ASP A 122 2.62 -5.04 -14.85
C ASP A 122 3.15 -4.52 -16.19
N LYS A 123 3.68 -3.29 -16.22
CA LYS A 123 4.13 -2.62 -17.45
C LYS A 123 5.48 -3.12 -17.96
N ASN A 124 6.36 -3.57 -17.07
CA ASN A 124 7.70 -3.99 -17.42
C ASN A 124 7.81 -5.52 -17.43
N ALA A 125 7.83 -6.15 -16.25
CA ALA A 125 8.19 -7.56 -16.10
C ALA A 125 7.19 -8.50 -16.79
N ARG A 126 5.89 -8.36 -16.48
CA ARG A 126 4.82 -9.17 -17.05
C ARG A 126 4.74 -9.01 -18.56
N ALA A 127 4.68 -7.76 -19.02
CA ALA A 127 4.58 -7.45 -20.45
C ALA A 127 5.77 -7.99 -21.26
N ILE A 128 7.00 -7.95 -20.72
CA ILE A 128 8.17 -8.53 -21.38
C ILE A 128 8.09 -10.06 -21.39
N CYS A 129 7.74 -10.69 -20.26
CA CYS A 129 7.60 -12.14 -20.19
C CYS A 129 6.56 -12.67 -21.20
N GLU A 130 5.38 -12.04 -21.24
CA GLU A 130 4.32 -12.39 -22.20
C GLU A 130 4.77 -12.17 -23.66
N LYS A 131 5.48 -11.07 -23.95
CA LYS A 131 6.06 -10.84 -25.29
C LYS A 131 7.08 -11.91 -25.67
N CYS A 132 7.95 -12.33 -24.74
CA CYS A 132 8.92 -13.39 -25.00
C CYS A 132 8.23 -14.71 -25.35
N ILE A 133 7.15 -15.06 -24.65
CA ILE A 133 6.34 -16.24 -24.95
C ILE A 133 5.76 -16.12 -26.37
N ILE A 134 5.12 -14.99 -26.69
CA ILE A 134 4.52 -14.75 -28.02
C ILE A 134 5.57 -14.78 -29.16
N LEU A 135 6.75 -14.20 -28.94
CA LEU A 135 7.82 -14.21 -29.93
C LEU A 135 8.31 -15.64 -30.21
N ARG A 136 8.37 -16.48 -29.19
CA ARG A 136 8.81 -17.88 -29.33
C ARG A 136 7.80 -18.77 -30.04
N GLU A 137 6.52 -18.43 -30.03
CA GLU A 137 5.49 -19.07 -30.88
C GLU A 137 5.76 -18.84 -32.39
N GLN A 138 6.62 -17.88 -32.77
CA GLN A 138 6.99 -17.62 -34.16
C GLN A 138 8.13 -18.50 -34.68
N ARG A 139 8.67 -19.39 -33.84
CA ARG A 139 9.64 -20.40 -34.30
C ARG A 139 8.99 -21.35 -35.30
N ILE A 140 9.82 -21.92 -36.17
CA ILE A 140 9.36 -22.72 -37.30
C ILE A 140 9.84 -24.18 -37.22
N GLY A 141 9.01 -25.09 -37.73
CA GLY A 141 9.35 -26.50 -37.84
C GLY A 141 9.64 -27.16 -36.49
N ILE A 142 10.70 -27.97 -36.45
CA ILE A 142 11.06 -28.77 -35.26
C ILE A 142 11.51 -27.94 -34.05
N ASP A 143 11.89 -26.67 -34.26
CA ASP A 143 12.36 -25.80 -33.18
C ASP A 143 11.21 -25.14 -32.39
N LEU A 144 9.98 -25.20 -32.91
CA LEU A 144 8.76 -24.91 -32.16
C LEU A 144 8.41 -26.10 -31.27
N CYS A 145 9.23 -26.29 -30.23
CA CYS A 145 9.12 -27.39 -29.29
C CYS A 145 9.03 -26.86 -27.86
N TYR A 146 8.37 -27.63 -27.00
CA TYR A 146 8.35 -27.36 -25.57
C TYR A 146 9.73 -27.64 -24.96
N ASP A 147 10.44 -26.58 -24.59
CA ASP A 147 11.80 -26.64 -24.04
C ASP A 147 11.90 -26.00 -22.65
N ASP A 148 13.10 -26.05 -22.07
CA ASP A 148 13.39 -25.47 -20.76
C ASP A 148 13.05 -23.97 -20.68
N VAL A 149 13.22 -23.23 -21.77
CA VAL A 149 12.97 -21.78 -21.78
C VAL A 149 11.48 -21.51 -21.67
N GLU A 150 10.64 -22.24 -22.39
CA GLU A 150 9.19 -22.08 -22.30
C GLU A 150 8.68 -22.41 -20.90
N ARG A 151 9.21 -23.47 -20.28
CA ARG A 151 8.87 -23.84 -18.90
C ARG A 151 9.25 -22.74 -17.91
N GLU A 152 10.48 -22.22 -18.00
CA GLU A 152 10.94 -21.17 -17.07
C GLU A 152 10.21 -19.83 -17.31
N LEU A 153 9.85 -19.48 -18.55
CA LEU A 153 9.04 -18.29 -18.85
C LEU A 153 7.63 -18.39 -18.25
N LYS A 154 6.98 -19.56 -18.35
CA LYS A 154 5.66 -19.79 -17.72
C LYS A 154 5.76 -19.68 -16.19
N LYS A 155 6.81 -20.25 -15.61
CA LYS A 155 7.08 -20.12 -14.17
C LYS A 155 7.39 -18.67 -13.76
N GLU A 156 8.08 -17.89 -14.59
CA GLU A 156 8.32 -16.47 -14.35
C GLU A 156 7.01 -15.68 -14.32
N LEU A 157 6.08 -15.96 -15.23
CA LEU A 157 4.75 -15.36 -15.20
C LEU A 157 4.00 -15.69 -13.90
N GLU A 158 4.04 -16.95 -13.45
CA GLU A 158 3.43 -17.38 -12.18
C GLU A 158 4.04 -16.65 -10.96
N VAL A 159 5.37 -16.49 -10.92
CA VAL A 159 6.08 -15.75 -9.85
C VAL A 159 5.68 -14.26 -9.86
N ILE A 160 5.57 -13.64 -11.04
CA ILE A 160 5.13 -12.25 -11.17
C ILE A 160 3.69 -12.10 -10.67
N GLU A 161 2.78 -13.00 -11.07
CA GLU A 161 1.38 -12.97 -10.65
C GLU A 161 1.21 -13.21 -9.15
N GLY A 162 1.94 -14.17 -8.59
CA GLY A 162 2.00 -14.43 -7.15
C GLY A 162 2.48 -13.20 -6.38
N THR A 163 3.54 -12.55 -6.87
CA THR A 163 4.07 -11.31 -6.28
C THR A 163 3.04 -10.17 -6.33
N GLN A 164 2.39 -9.96 -7.48
CA GLN A 164 1.33 -8.98 -7.61
C GLN A 164 0.18 -9.23 -6.63
N ALA A 165 -0.23 -10.49 -6.44
CA ALA A 165 -1.28 -10.85 -5.50
C ALA A 165 -0.89 -10.57 -4.03
N MET A 166 0.35 -10.91 -3.65
CA MET A 166 0.88 -10.62 -2.31
C MET A 166 0.94 -9.12 -2.02
N LEU A 167 1.45 -8.32 -2.95
CA LEU A 167 1.53 -6.87 -2.84
C LEU A 167 0.13 -6.21 -2.77
N LYS A 168 -0.83 -6.67 -3.59
CA LYS A 168 -2.23 -6.19 -3.52
C LYS A 168 -2.87 -6.46 -2.16
N LYS A 169 -2.60 -7.63 -1.56
CA LYS A 169 -3.08 -7.97 -0.21
C LYS A 169 -2.46 -7.06 0.87
N ALA A 170 -1.15 -6.81 0.80
CA ALA A 170 -0.47 -5.88 1.71
C ALA A 170 -1.04 -4.45 1.58
N LEU A 171 -1.31 -3.99 0.35
CA LEU A 171 -1.95 -2.71 0.08
C LEU A 171 -3.36 -2.62 0.69
N GLN A 172 -4.16 -3.68 0.60
CA GLN A 172 -5.49 -3.73 1.22
C GLN A 172 -5.40 -3.64 2.76
N GLN A 173 -4.46 -4.36 3.37
CA GLN A 173 -4.22 -4.31 4.81
C GLN A 173 -3.78 -2.91 5.25
N ALA A 174 -2.90 -2.25 4.50
CA ALA A 174 -2.45 -0.89 4.77
C ALA A 174 -3.59 0.13 4.68
N ASN A 175 -4.46 0.01 3.67
CA ASN A 175 -5.65 0.87 3.53
C ASN A 175 -6.58 0.76 4.74
N GLU A 176 -6.88 -0.46 5.20
CA GLU A 176 -7.72 -0.64 6.38
C GLU A 176 -7.04 -0.13 7.65
N GLN A 177 -5.73 -0.32 7.79
CA GLN A 177 -4.99 0.22 8.94
C GLN A 177 -5.02 1.76 8.96
N VAL A 178 -4.85 2.42 7.81
CA VAL A 178 -5.01 3.88 7.68
C VAL A 178 -6.43 4.31 8.07
N ARG A 179 -7.47 3.54 7.70
CA ARG A 179 -8.86 3.83 8.07
C ARG A 179 -9.05 3.81 9.59
N ARG A 180 -8.48 2.82 10.28
CA ARG A 180 -8.54 2.68 11.75
C ARG A 180 -7.79 3.78 12.48
N LEU A 181 -6.59 4.14 11.99
CA LEU A 181 -5.82 5.28 12.51
C LEU A 181 -6.60 6.60 12.36
N LYS A 182 -7.21 6.85 11.20
CA LYS A 182 -8.05 8.05 10.98
C LYS A 182 -9.28 8.07 11.89
N SER A 183 -9.92 6.92 12.11
CA SER A 183 -11.05 6.82 13.05
C SER A 183 -10.61 7.14 14.48
N THR A 184 -9.45 6.66 14.90
CA THR A 184 -8.89 6.95 16.22
C THR A 184 -8.55 8.44 16.36
N MET A 185 -7.92 9.02 15.34
CA MET A 185 -7.60 10.45 15.28
C MET A 185 -8.86 11.32 15.45
N TYR A 186 -9.98 10.95 14.80
CA TYR A 186 -11.26 11.66 14.97
C TYR A 186 -11.74 11.68 16.44
N PHE A 187 -11.64 10.56 17.16
CA PHE A 187 -12.04 10.51 18.56
C PHE A 187 -11.12 11.35 19.45
N MET A 188 -9.81 11.38 19.15
CA MET A 188 -8.85 12.23 19.85
C MET A 188 -9.10 13.73 19.57
N ASP A 189 -9.42 14.10 18.34
CA ASP A 189 -9.75 15.48 17.96
C ASP A 189 -11.01 15.97 18.71
N ARG A 190 -12.03 15.12 18.84
CA ARG A 190 -13.22 15.43 19.63
C ARG A 190 -12.90 15.58 21.13
N ASP A 191 -12.10 14.68 21.68
CA ASP A 191 -11.68 14.75 23.10
C ASP A 191 -10.88 16.04 23.39
N LEU A 192 -10.01 16.43 22.46
CA LEU A 192 -9.28 17.71 22.52
C LEU A 192 -10.22 18.92 22.44
N GLU A 193 -11.24 18.89 21.58
CA GLU A 193 -12.23 19.97 21.46
C GLU A 193 -13.01 20.14 22.76
N ASP A 194 -13.51 19.03 23.31
CA ASP A 194 -14.25 19.03 24.58
C ASP A 194 -13.37 19.57 25.72
N LYS A 195 -12.13 19.07 25.86
CA LYS A 195 -11.18 19.56 26.88
C LYS A 195 -10.80 21.02 26.71
N SER A 196 -10.62 21.50 25.48
CA SER A 196 -10.40 22.93 25.18
C SER A 196 -11.58 23.80 25.64
N ASN A 197 -12.81 23.32 25.44
CA ASN A 197 -14.00 24.05 25.88
C ASN A 197 -14.12 24.07 27.41
N VAL A 198 -13.85 22.94 28.08
CA VAL A 198 -13.82 22.89 29.55
C VAL A 198 -12.73 23.81 30.11
N HIS A 199 -11.51 23.77 29.55
CA HIS A 199 -10.42 24.65 29.98
C HIS A 199 -10.79 26.14 29.89
N LYS A 200 -11.45 26.57 28.79
CA LYS A 200 -11.93 27.97 28.66
C LYS A 200 -12.95 28.34 29.74
N ILE A 201 -13.88 27.43 30.05
CA ILE A 201 -14.90 27.64 31.07
C ILE A 201 -14.26 27.74 32.45
N ASP A 202 -13.41 26.77 32.82
CA ASP A 202 -12.77 26.73 34.14
C ASP A 202 -11.76 27.86 34.33
N ASN A 203 -11.02 28.23 33.28
CA ASN A 203 -10.14 29.40 33.32
C ASN A 203 -10.93 30.71 33.44
N TYR A 204 -12.11 30.83 32.83
CA TYR A 204 -12.98 31.99 33.05
C TYR A 204 -13.46 32.03 34.50
N ASN A 205 -13.94 30.89 35.03
CA ASN A 205 -14.43 30.78 36.41
C ASN A 205 -13.34 31.05 37.45
N SER A 206 -12.10 30.57 37.23
CA SER A 206 -10.98 30.81 38.14
C SER A 206 -10.59 32.29 38.23
N ASN A 207 -10.91 33.08 37.20
CA ASN A 207 -10.66 34.52 37.17
C ASN A 207 -11.82 35.35 37.77
N LEU A 208 -12.94 34.72 38.15
CA LEU A 208 -14.04 35.43 38.80
C LEU A 208 -13.73 35.70 40.27
N THR A 209 -14.10 36.90 40.73
CA THR A 209 -14.02 37.33 42.13
C THR A 209 -15.42 37.66 42.62
N HIS A 210 -15.65 37.72 43.93
CA HIS A 210 -16.96 38.09 44.49
C HIS A 210 -17.39 39.53 44.15
N THR A 211 -16.48 40.35 43.63
CA THR A 211 -16.71 41.72 43.15
C THR A 211 -16.81 41.83 41.62
N SER A 212 -16.75 40.71 40.89
CA SER A 212 -16.82 40.73 39.42
C SER A 212 -18.16 41.26 38.91
N LEU A 213 -18.14 41.95 37.77
CA LEU A 213 -19.35 42.42 37.09
C LEU A 213 -20.15 41.21 36.56
N ASN A 214 -21.49 41.32 36.55
CA ASN A 214 -22.44 40.29 36.07
C ASN A 214 -22.57 39.01 36.91
N LEU A 215 -22.21 39.05 38.19
CA LEU A 215 -22.62 37.99 39.12
C LEU A 215 -24.13 38.04 39.35
N SER A 216 -24.79 36.89 39.40
CA SER A 216 -26.23 36.80 39.66
C SER A 216 -26.56 35.58 40.50
N LEU A 217 -27.61 35.71 41.33
CA LEU A 217 -28.19 34.59 42.04
C LEU A 217 -29.13 33.82 41.10
N TYR A 218 -28.98 32.50 41.05
CA TYR A 218 -29.89 31.65 40.29
C TYR A 218 -31.22 31.51 41.02
N HIS A 219 -32.31 31.97 40.40
CA HIS A 219 -33.68 31.92 40.95
C HIS A 219 -34.56 30.85 40.28
N GLY A 220 -33.98 29.96 39.47
CA GLY A 220 -34.73 28.92 38.78
C GLY A 220 -35.03 27.70 39.66
N PHE A 221 -35.96 26.87 39.21
CA PHE A 221 -36.40 25.67 39.93
C PHE A 221 -35.58 24.41 39.61
N THR A 222 -34.65 24.46 38.65
CA THR A 222 -33.83 23.31 38.25
C THR A 222 -32.49 23.34 38.97
N PRO A 223 -32.08 22.25 39.65
CA PRO A 223 -30.75 22.17 40.23
C PRO A 223 -29.64 22.40 39.19
N LEU A 224 -28.62 23.18 39.55
CA LEU A 224 -27.47 23.47 38.67
C LEU A 224 -26.49 22.27 38.57
N ASN A 225 -26.61 21.26 39.43
CA ASN A 225 -25.76 20.07 39.44
C ASN A 225 -26.20 19.03 38.38
N ARG A 226 -25.90 19.30 37.11
CA ARG A 226 -26.24 18.38 36.00
C ARG A 226 -25.21 17.27 35.75
N GLY A 227 -24.10 17.25 36.48
CA GLY A 227 -23.03 16.27 36.31
C GLY A 227 -23.52 14.85 36.59
N ASN A 228 -23.41 13.97 35.60
CA ASN A 228 -23.76 12.56 35.69
C ASN A 228 -22.58 11.62 35.39
N ILE A 229 -21.43 12.17 35.01
CA ILE A 229 -20.18 11.44 34.75
C ILE A 229 -19.28 11.60 35.97
N THR A 230 -18.76 10.48 36.46
CA THR A 230 -17.80 10.44 37.57
C THR A 230 -16.40 10.84 37.11
N LEU A 231 -15.52 11.20 38.05
CA LEU A 231 -14.12 11.52 37.73
C LEU A 231 -13.42 10.32 37.08
N GLU A 232 -13.64 9.12 37.61
CA GLU A 232 -13.10 7.86 37.09
C GLU A 232 -13.53 7.62 35.64
N GLU A 233 -14.83 7.78 35.33
CA GLU A 233 -15.32 7.64 33.93
C GLU A 233 -14.70 8.67 32.98
N TRP A 234 -14.42 9.89 33.45
CA TRP A 234 -13.76 10.92 32.65
C TRP A 234 -12.28 10.58 32.37
N GLU A 235 -11.55 10.08 33.37
CA GLU A 235 -10.16 9.64 33.23
C GLU A 235 -10.06 8.43 32.30
N ASP A 236 -10.94 7.44 32.49
CA ASP A 236 -10.99 6.23 31.69
C ASP A 236 -11.31 6.51 30.21
N PHE A 237 -12.15 7.51 29.93
CA PHE A 237 -12.47 7.89 28.57
C PHE A 237 -11.23 8.34 27.78
N THR A 238 -10.43 9.25 28.36
CA THR A 238 -9.20 9.73 27.70
C THR A 238 -8.13 8.66 27.65
N LYS A 239 -7.97 7.90 28.74
CA LYS A 239 -7.04 6.76 28.78
C LYS A 239 -7.36 5.74 27.69
N ALA A 240 -8.63 5.37 27.52
CA ALA A 240 -9.06 4.44 26.47
C ALA A 240 -8.75 4.95 25.05
N ASN A 241 -8.92 6.26 24.80
CA ASN A 241 -8.55 6.87 23.52
C ASN A 241 -7.04 6.76 23.25
N ILE A 242 -6.20 7.04 24.25
CA ILE A 242 -4.74 6.96 24.16
C ILE A 242 -4.27 5.51 23.95
N GLU A 243 -4.81 4.56 24.72
CA GLU A 243 -4.49 3.13 24.62
C GLU A 243 -4.89 2.56 23.25
N LYS A 244 -6.08 2.92 22.75
CA LYS A 244 -6.52 2.55 21.41
C LYS A 244 -5.59 3.10 20.34
N ALA A 245 -5.18 4.37 20.45
CA ALA A 245 -4.19 4.94 19.54
C ALA A 245 -2.85 4.22 19.58
N ALA A 246 -2.35 3.88 20.77
CA ALA A 246 -1.10 3.15 20.92
C ALA A 246 -1.16 1.76 20.25
N LYS A 247 -2.30 1.07 20.39
CA LYS A 247 -2.54 -0.22 19.75
C LYS A 247 -2.56 -0.13 18.23
N GLU A 248 -3.25 0.87 17.67
CA GLU A 248 -3.32 1.06 16.21
C GLU A 248 -1.96 1.50 15.63
N ILE A 249 -1.19 2.35 16.34
CA ILE A 249 0.19 2.71 15.96
C ILE A 249 1.09 1.47 15.94
N ASN A 250 1.02 0.63 16.97
CA ASN A 250 1.84 -0.59 17.02
C ASN A 250 1.49 -1.57 15.88
N SER A 251 0.20 -1.73 15.60
CA SER A 251 -0.28 -2.56 14.48
C SER A 251 0.22 -2.04 13.13
N ALA A 252 0.23 -0.72 12.94
CA ALA A 252 0.77 -0.07 11.74
C ALA A 252 2.29 -0.26 11.60
N ARG A 253 3.06 -0.09 12.68
CA ARG A 253 4.51 -0.33 12.69
C ARG A 253 4.85 -1.78 12.33
N GLN A 254 4.10 -2.74 12.87
CA GLN A 254 4.26 -4.16 12.52
C GLN A 254 3.94 -4.41 11.04
N LEU A 255 2.86 -3.82 10.53
CA LEU A 255 2.50 -3.95 9.11
C LEU A 255 3.57 -3.38 8.18
N ARG A 256 4.18 -2.24 8.53
CA ARG A 256 5.29 -1.67 7.77
C ARG A 256 6.51 -2.59 7.75
N SER A 257 6.91 -3.09 8.91
CA SER A 257 8.04 -4.02 9.00
C SER A 257 7.78 -5.29 8.18
N TYR A 258 6.56 -5.82 8.23
CA TYR A 258 6.15 -6.96 7.40
C TYR A 258 6.19 -6.62 5.91
N THR A 259 5.71 -5.44 5.53
CA THR A 259 5.71 -4.96 4.14
C THR A 259 7.14 -4.83 3.59
N ASP A 260 8.08 -4.30 4.37
CA ASP A 260 9.49 -4.20 3.95
C ASP A 260 10.11 -5.59 3.71
N ILE A 261 9.83 -6.55 4.59
CA ILE A 261 10.32 -7.93 4.42
C ILE A 261 9.69 -8.56 3.17
N LEU A 262 8.38 -8.36 2.98
CA LEU A 262 7.65 -8.89 1.83
C LEU A 262 8.15 -8.32 0.50
N ILE A 263 8.42 -7.01 0.43
CA ILE A 263 8.97 -6.38 -0.78
C ILE A 263 10.38 -6.92 -1.07
N LYS A 264 11.23 -7.07 -0.06
CA LYS A 264 12.57 -7.64 -0.24
C LYS A 264 12.51 -9.08 -0.76
N GLN A 265 11.72 -9.93 -0.12
CA GLN A 265 11.54 -11.32 -0.56
C GLN A 265 11.01 -11.39 -2.00
N ALA A 266 10.03 -10.55 -2.33
CA ALA A 266 9.51 -10.47 -3.69
C ALA A 266 10.58 -10.09 -4.72
N ILE A 267 11.44 -9.12 -4.42
CA ILE A 267 12.54 -8.71 -5.30
C ILE A 267 13.53 -9.87 -5.49
N ASP A 268 13.89 -10.57 -4.42
CA ASP A 268 14.82 -11.70 -4.47
C ASP A 268 14.23 -12.85 -5.31
N ASP A 269 12.97 -13.22 -5.09
CA ASP A 269 12.27 -14.27 -5.85
C ASP A 269 12.18 -13.93 -7.35
N LEU A 270 11.93 -12.65 -7.68
CA LEU A 270 11.87 -12.17 -9.06
C LEU A 270 13.24 -12.20 -9.74
N TRP A 271 14.32 -11.84 -9.04
CA TRP A 271 15.68 -11.93 -9.58
C TRP A 271 16.11 -13.38 -9.79
N ASP A 272 15.84 -14.26 -8.83
CA ASP A 272 16.17 -15.67 -8.95
C ASP A 272 15.47 -16.32 -10.16
N GLN A 273 14.20 -15.99 -10.38
CA GLN A 273 13.47 -16.49 -11.54
C GLN A 273 13.95 -15.85 -12.85
N TYR A 274 14.25 -14.55 -12.85
CA TYR A 274 14.85 -13.86 -14.00
C TYR A 274 16.18 -14.50 -14.44
N HIS A 275 17.06 -14.80 -13.48
CA HIS A 275 18.32 -15.47 -13.74
C HIS A 275 18.11 -16.90 -14.24
N SER A 276 17.14 -17.64 -13.68
CA SER A 276 16.79 -18.98 -14.13
C SER A 276 16.38 -19.00 -15.60
N VAL A 277 15.50 -18.07 -16.01
CA VAL A 277 15.06 -17.92 -17.40
C VAL A 277 16.21 -17.52 -18.32
N ASN A 278 17.02 -16.53 -17.94
CA ASN A 278 18.15 -16.09 -18.75
C ASN A 278 19.20 -17.19 -18.92
N ASN A 279 19.43 -18.00 -17.90
CA ASN A 279 20.32 -19.16 -17.99
C ASN A 279 19.73 -20.24 -18.91
N ALA A 280 18.42 -20.45 -18.89
CA ALA A 280 17.75 -21.34 -19.85
C ALA A 280 17.91 -20.83 -21.29
N PHE A 281 17.68 -19.55 -21.55
CA PHE A 281 17.90 -18.94 -22.87
C PHE A 281 19.34 -19.09 -23.34
N LYS A 282 20.32 -18.84 -22.45
CA LYS A 282 21.74 -18.98 -22.79
C LYS A 282 22.08 -20.41 -23.20
N ARG A 283 21.70 -21.40 -22.39
CA ARG A 283 21.92 -22.82 -22.70
C ARG A 283 21.27 -23.20 -24.04
N ARG A 284 20.01 -22.81 -24.24
CA ARG A 284 19.28 -23.11 -25.47
C ARG A 284 19.89 -22.47 -26.71
N THR A 285 20.36 -21.23 -26.59
CA THR A 285 21.05 -20.51 -27.67
C THR A 285 22.38 -21.20 -28.02
N ASP A 286 23.16 -21.61 -27.02
CA ASP A 286 24.43 -22.31 -27.23
C ASP A 286 24.22 -23.67 -27.92
N GLU A 287 23.20 -24.44 -27.51
CA GLU A 287 22.79 -25.69 -28.18
C GLU A 287 22.42 -25.47 -29.65
N ILE A 288 21.60 -24.46 -29.95
CA ILE A 288 21.18 -24.18 -31.33
C ILE A 288 22.37 -23.75 -32.19
N LYS A 289 23.29 -22.94 -31.64
CA LYS A 289 24.54 -22.55 -32.32
C LYS A 289 25.40 -23.77 -32.64
N GLU A 290 25.59 -24.68 -31.69
CA GLU A 290 26.37 -25.90 -31.91
C GLU A 290 25.77 -26.75 -33.03
N VAL A 291 24.45 -26.97 -33.02
CA VAL A 291 23.76 -27.72 -34.09
C VAL A 291 23.88 -26.99 -35.43
N LYS A 292 23.70 -25.66 -35.46
CA LYS A 292 23.84 -24.87 -36.69
C LYS A 292 25.25 -24.99 -37.28
N THR A 293 26.30 -24.88 -36.47
CA THR A 293 27.68 -25.04 -36.93
C THR A 293 27.94 -26.45 -37.49
N LYS A 294 27.37 -27.50 -36.89
CA LYS A 294 27.46 -28.86 -37.45
C LYS A 294 26.78 -28.97 -38.81
N ILE A 295 25.60 -28.35 -38.98
CA ILE A 295 24.87 -28.29 -40.26
C ILE A 295 25.69 -27.53 -41.32
N GLU A 296 26.29 -26.40 -40.96
CA GLU A 296 27.15 -25.61 -41.86
C GLU A 296 28.37 -26.41 -42.34
N ILE A 297 29.02 -27.16 -41.45
CA ILE A 297 30.13 -28.05 -41.81
C ILE A 297 29.67 -29.16 -42.75
N GLN A 298 28.54 -29.80 -42.47
CA GLN A 298 27.97 -30.85 -43.32
C GLN A 298 27.57 -30.31 -44.70
N HIS A 299 26.97 -29.12 -44.75
CA HIS A 299 26.61 -28.44 -45.99
C HIS A 299 27.85 -28.17 -46.86
N ALA A 300 28.93 -27.65 -46.27
CA ALA A 300 30.18 -27.40 -46.97
C ALA A 300 30.78 -28.70 -47.57
N GLU A 301 30.72 -29.81 -46.84
CA GLU A 301 31.21 -31.11 -47.33
C GLU A 301 30.32 -31.67 -48.45
N VAL A 302 28.99 -31.59 -48.33
CA VAL A 302 28.05 -31.99 -49.39
C VAL A 302 28.30 -31.17 -50.66
N MET A 303 28.52 -29.86 -50.53
CA MET A 303 28.87 -28.97 -51.64
C MET A 303 30.21 -29.35 -52.29
N ARG A 304 31.22 -29.69 -51.48
CA ARG A 304 32.52 -30.16 -51.98
C ARG A 304 32.35 -31.44 -52.80
N GLN A 305 31.62 -32.42 -52.27
CA GLN A 305 31.35 -33.69 -52.94
C GLN A 305 30.53 -33.52 -54.22
N ALA A 306 29.51 -32.64 -54.21
CA ALA A 306 28.69 -32.35 -55.39
C ALA A 306 29.55 -31.76 -56.53
N ASN A 307 30.47 -30.85 -56.21
CA ASN A 307 31.42 -30.30 -57.18
C ASN A 307 32.39 -31.35 -57.72
N GLU A 308 32.86 -32.27 -56.88
CA GLU A 308 33.76 -33.36 -57.28
C GLU A 308 33.05 -34.37 -58.19
N ILE A 309 31.83 -34.77 -57.87
CA ILE A 309 31.01 -35.65 -58.73
C ILE A 309 30.67 -34.96 -60.04
N THR A 310 30.37 -33.66 -60.03
CA THR A 310 30.12 -32.89 -61.26
C THR A 310 31.32 -32.94 -62.20
N ARG A 311 32.54 -32.73 -61.68
CA ARG A 311 33.78 -32.87 -62.46
C ARG A 311 33.98 -34.30 -62.97
N THR A 312 33.67 -35.29 -62.14
CA THR A 312 33.78 -36.72 -62.50
C THR A 312 32.82 -37.08 -63.64
N ILE A 313 31.57 -36.59 -63.59
CA ILE A 313 30.58 -36.73 -64.67
C ILE A 313 31.11 -36.13 -65.97
N THR A 314 31.61 -34.89 -65.95
CA THR A 314 32.16 -34.25 -67.16
C THR A 314 33.35 -35.03 -67.74
N ASN A 315 34.23 -35.55 -66.89
CA ASN A 315 35.35 -36.38 -67.32
C ASN A 315 34.90 -37.73 -67.91
N LEU A 316 33.89 -38.37 -67.32
CA LEU A 316 33.30 -39.62 -67.82
C LEU A 316 32.61 -39.40 -69.18
N GLU A 317 31.82 -38.34 -69.33
CA GLU A 317 31.16 -37.96 -70.59
C GLU A 317 32.19 -37.73 -71.71
N LYS A 318 33.26 -36.98 -71.41
CA LYS A 318 34.36 -36.77 -72.36
C LYS A 318 35.01 -38.10 -72.76
N SER A 319 35.33 -38.95 -71.79
CA SER A 319 36.00 -40.22 -72.05
C SER A 319 35.10 -41.21 -72.83
N ILE A 320 33.80 -41.24 -72.54
CA ILE A 320 32.80 -41.98 -73.32
C ILE A 320 32.82 -41.51 -74.77
N SER A 321 32.74 -40.20 -75.03
CA SER A 321 32.77 -39.64 -76.39
C SER A 321 34.06 -40.01 -77.14
N GLU A 322 35.22 -39.96 -76.46
CA GLU A 322 36.49 -40.42 -77.03
C GLU A 322 36.44 -41.91 -77.43
N LYS A 323 35.88 -42.78 -76.56
CA LYS A 323 35.76 -44.22 -76.84
C LYS A 323 34.74 -44.54 -77.93
N GLU A 324 33.65 -43.78 -78.01
CA GLU A 324 32.70 -43.84 -79.13
C GLU A 324 33.40 -43.49 -80.46
N GLY A 325 34.30 -42.50 -80.46
CA GLY A 325 35.14 -42.17 -81.61
C GLY A 325 36.06 -43.32 -82.06
N TYR A 326 36.74 -44.00 -81.12
CA TYR A 326 37.54 -45.19 -81.43
C TYR A 326 36.67 -46.34 -81.96
N MET A 327 35.49 -46.55 -81.39
CA MET A 327 34.55 -47.58 -81.84
C MET A 327 34.02 -47.29 -83.25
N ALA A 328 33.70 -46.02 -83.55
CA ALA A 328 33.31 -45.59 -84.89
C ALA A 328 34.43 -45.80 -85.92
N LEU A 329 35.68 -45.53 -85.55
CA LEU A 329 36.85 -45.82 -86.39
C LEU A 329 36.97 -47.32 -86.69
N ALA A 330 36.88 -48.18 -85.67
CA ALA A 330 36.95 -49.63 -85.84
C ALA A 330 35.78 -50.17 -86.70
N HIS A 331 34.55 -49.69 -86.47
CA HIS A 331 33.39 -50.02 -87.32
C HIS A 331 33.57 -49.57 -88.78
N THR A 332 34.08 -48.36 -89.01
CA THR A 332 34.33 -47.85 -90.36
C THR A 332 35.38 -48.70 -91.08
N ARG A 333 36.46 -49.07 -90.38
CA ARG A 333 37.49 -49.98 -90.91
C ARG A 333 36.91 -51.35 -91.28
N LEU A 334 36.08 -51.94 -90.42
CA LEU A 334 35.38 -53.20 -90.72
C LEU A 334 34.43 -53.06 -91.90
N GLY A 335 33.62 -51.99 -91.95
CA GLY A 335 32.69 -51.73 -93.06
C GLY A 335 33.39 -51.60 -94.41
N ASN A 336 34.52 -50.88 -94.46
CA ASN A 336 35.34 -50.77 -95.67
C ASN A 336 35.92 -52.13 -96.09
N ARG A 337 36.37 -52.95 -95.12
CA ARG A 337 36.93 -54.29 -95.40
C ARG A 337 35.88 -55.30 -95.83
N ALA A 338 34.63 -55.13 -95.42
CA ALA A 338 33.50 -55.96 -95.86
C ALA A 338 33.16 -55.81 -97.36
N GLN A 339 33.70 -54.80 -98.04
CA GLN A 339 33.51 -54.58 -99.48
C GLN A 339 34.52 -55.33 -100.37
N ARG A 340 35.46 -56.09 -99.78
CA ARG A 340 36.46 -56.84 -100.54
C ARG A 340 35.82 -57.92 -101.41
N PRO A 341 36.21 -58.08 -102.69
CA PRO A 341 35.60 -59.05 -103.59
C PRO A 341 36.19 -60.46 -103.44
N GLY A 342 35.35 -61.48 -103.60
CA GLY A 342 35.79 -62.87 -103.77
C GLY A 342 36.60 -63.43 -102.60
N MET A 343 37.76 -64.03 -102.89
CA MET A 343 38.65 -64.64 -101.89
C MET A 343 39.36 -63.63 -100.98
N GLU A 344 39.40 -62.34 -101.36
CA GLU A 344 39.97 -61.27 -100.54
C GLU A 344 39.07 -60.90 -99.34
N LEU A 345 37.82 -61.38 -99.31
CA LEU A 345 36.93 -61.34 -98.14
C LEU A 345 37.36 -62.40 -97.10
N CYS A 346 38.65 -62.38 -96.76
CA CYS A 346 39.27 -63.31 -95.83
C CYS A 346 39.21 -62.77 -94.40
N LYS A 347 38.99 -63.66 -93.43
CA LYS A 347 39.14 -63.38 -92.00
C LYS A 347 40.62 -63.41 -91.60
N ASP A 348 41.37 -62.43 -92.08
CA ASP A 348 42.77 -62.26 -91.73
C ASP A 348 42.95 -61.78 -90.27
N LEU A 349 44.19 -61.67 -89.81
CA LEU A 349 44.51 -61.24 -88.44
C LEU A 349 43.99 -59.83 -88.11
N VAL A 350 43.92 -58.94 -89.11
CA VAL A 350 43.43 -57.57 -88.90
C VAL A 350 41.91 -57.56 -88.73
N GLU A 351 41.19 -58.39 -89.49
CA GLU A 351 39.75 -58.59 -89.33
C GLU A 351 39.42 -59.09 -87.91
N ILE A 352 40.14 -60.12 -87.45
CA ILE A 352 39.96 -60.68 -86.10
C ILE A 352 40.26 -59.62 -85.02
N ALA A 353 41.36 -58.87 -85.18
CA ALA A 353 41.73 -57.83 -84.23
C ALA A 353 40.69 -56.70 -84.14
N LEU A 354 40.16 -56.23 -85.28
CA LEU A 354 39.14 -55.18 -85.31
C LEU A 354 37.81 -55.64 -84.69
N VAL A 355 37.40 -56.89 -84.92
CA VAL A 355 36.20 -57.46 -84.28
C VAL A 355 36.38 -57.54 -82.76
N ASN A 356 37.56 -57.98 -82.30
CA ASN A 356 37.88 -58.02 -80.88
C ASN A 356 37.91 -56.61 -80.26
N GLU A 357 38.54 -55.64 -80.93
CA GLU A 357 38.59 -54.23 -80.51
C GLU A 357 37.18 -53.65 -80.34
N VAL A 358 36.28 -53.88 -81.30
CA VAL A 358 34.87 -53.45 -81.20
C VAL A 358 34.17 -54.12 -80.01
N SER A 359 34.37 -55.43 -79.81
CA SER A 359 33.76 -56.15 -78.69
C SER A 359 34.24 -55.61 -77.34
N GLU A 360 35.54 -55.31 -77.23
CA GLU A 360 36.13 -54.75 -76.01
C GLU A 360 35.66 -53.32 -75.76
N LEU A 361 35.69 -52.45 -76.77
CA LEU A 361 35.20 -51.06 -76.68
C LEU A 361 33.74 -51.02 -76.28
N ARG A 362 32.89 -51.91 -76.81
CA ARG A 362 31.47 -52.01 -76.43
C ARG A 362 31.29 -52.35 -74.95
N ARG A 363 32.08 -53.31 -74.44
CA ARG A 363 32.04 -53.68 -73.01
C ARG A 363 32.50 -52.51 -72.13
N ASN A 364 33.59 -51.85 -72.51
CA ASN A 364 34.13 -50.71 -71.77
C ASN A 364 33.13 -49.54 -71.77
N LEU A 365 32.53 -49.21 -72.92
CA LEU A 365 31.49 -48.17 -73.02
C LEU A 365 30.27 -48.50 -72.15
N THR A 366 29.81 -49.74 -72.15
CA THR A 366 28.69 -50.17 -71.29
C THR A 366 29.02 -49.96 -69.81
N SER A 367 30.23 -50.34 -69.38
CA SER A 367 30.69 -50.13 -68.00
C SER A 367 30.81 -48.65 -67.65
N MET A 368 31.31 -47.80 -68.56
CA MET A 368 31.46 -46.37 -68.32
C MET A 368 30.10 -45.65 -68.29
N GLN A 369 29.15 -46.06 -69.14
CA GLN A 369 27.77 -45.55 -69.13
C GLN A 369 27.05 -45.90 -67.83
N GLN A 370 27.27 -47.11 -67.30
CA GLN A 370 26.74 -47.49 -65.98
C GLN A 370 27.32 -46.58 -64.88
N MET A 371 28.63 -46.40 -64.85
CA MET A 371 29.27 -45.51 -63.86
C MET A 371 28.79 -44.07 -63.97
N LEU A 372 28.55 -43.57 -65.20
CA LEU A 372 27.98 -42.26 -65.43
C LEU A 372 26.56 -42.15 -64.83
N ALA A 373 25.71 -43.16 -65.03
CA ALA A 373 24.36 -43.18 -64.47
C ALA A 373 24.37 -43.20 -62.93
N GLU A 374 25.29 -43.96 -62.32
CA GLU A 374 25.49 -44.00 -60.86
C GLU A 374 25.99 -42.65 -60.32
N ALA A 375 26.97 -42.02 -60.98
CA ALA A 375 27.48 -40.71 -60.60
C ALA A 375 26.39 -39.62 -60.71
N GLN A 376 25.59 -39.63 -61.79
CA GLN A 376 24.46 -38.72 -61.97
C GLN A 376 23.38 -38.94 -60.89
N ALA A 377 23.11 -40.18 -60.49
CA ALA A 377 22.18 -40.48 -59.39
C ALA A 377 22.69 -39.94 -58.05
N SER A 378 23.98 -40.15 -57.76
CA SER A 378 24.63 -39.63 -56.56
C SER A 378 24.60 -38.10 -56.52
N LEU A 379 24.85 -37.42 -57.64
CA LEU A 379 24.76 -35.96 -57.71
C LEU A 379 23.36 -35.46 -57.38
N ARG A 380 22.31 -36.08 -57.93
CA ARG A 380 20.91 -35.71 -57.61
C ARG A 380 20.62 -35.84 -56.12
N TYR A 381 21.13 -36.89 -55.47
CA TYR A 381 20.95 -37.09 -54.03
C TYR A 381 21.68 -36.02 -53.20
N LEU A 382 22.92 -35.69 -53.56
CA LEU A 382 23.69 -34.64 -52.89
C LEU A 382 23.01 -33.27 -53.01
N LEU A 383 22.53 -32.90 -54.21
CA LEU A 383 21.81 -31.64 -54.42
C LEU A 383 20.51 -31.57 -53.61
N LYS A 384 19.77 -32.68 -53.50
CA LYS A 384 18.59 -32.75 -52.63
C LYS A 384 18.98 -32.57 -51.15
N THR A 385 20.06 -33.20 -50.72
CA THR A 385 20.56 -33.10 -49.34
C THR A 385 21.04 -31.69 -49.02
N GLN A 386 21.68 -31.01 -49.98
CA GLN A 386 22.08 -29.61 -49.85
C GLN A 386 20.89 -28.72 -49.54
N ILE A 387 19.81 -28.82 -50.32
CA ILE A 387 18.59 -28.02 -50.12
C ILE A 387 18.01 -28.27 -48.71
N GLN A 388 17.94 -29.53 -48.27
CA GLN A 388 17.47 -29.87 -46.93
C GLN A 388 18.32 -29.21 -45.83
N LEU A 389 19.65 -29.24 -45.96
CA LEU A 389 20.55 -28.62 -44.99
C LEU A 389 20.40 -27.09 -44.98
N GLU A 390 20.14 -26.46 -46.13
CA GLU A 390 19.85 -25.03 -46.23
C GLU A 390 18.54 -24.66 -45.53
N GLU A 391 17.50 -25.45 -45.71
CA GLU A 391 16.22 -25.29 -44.99
C GLU A 391 16.41 -25.44 -43.47
N ASP A 392 17.12 -26.47 -43.02
CA ASP A 392 17.39 -26.70 -41.60
C ASP A 392 18.23 -25.54 -40.99
N MET A 393 19.20 -25.02 -41.73
CA MET A 393 20.00 -23.86 -41.31
C MET A 393 19.14 -22.59 -41.17
N ASN A 394 18.17 -22.39 -42.07
CA ASN A 394 17.23 -21.27 -42.00
C ASN A 394 16.32 -21.39 -40.76
N VAL A 395 15.86 -22.60 -40.43
CA VAL A 395 15.11 -22.87 -39.19
C VAL A 395 15.94 -22.48 -37.96
N LYS A 396 17.18 -22.96 -37.87
CA LYS A 396 18.08 -22.64 -36.73
C LYS A 396 18.38 -21.13 -36.65
N THR A 397 18.54 -20.47 -37.80
CA THR A 397 18.80 -19.03 -37.86
C THR A 397 17.60 -18.21 -37.37
N ASN A 398 16.38 -18.61 -37.71
CA ASN A 398 15.16 -18.00 -37.18
C ASN A 398 15.06 -18.15 -35.66
N SER A 399 15.30 -19.35 -35.13
CA SER A 399 15.30 -19.61 -33.68
C SER A 399 16.32 -18.76 -32.92
N LEU A 400 17.54 -18.62 -33.45
CA LEU A 400 18.57 -17.76 -32.86
C LEU A 400 18.18 -16.29 -32.87
N LYS A 401 17.59 -15.79 -33.97
CA LYS A 401 17.09 -14.42 -34.02
C LYS A 401 16.05 -14.15 -32.92
N ILE A 402 15.08 -15.04 -32.78
CA ILE A 402 14.01 -14.89 -31.78
C ILE A 402 14.58 -14.89 -30.36
N ASP A 403 15.43 -15.87 -30.02
CA ASP A 403 15.93 -16.01 -28.66
C ASP A 403 16.99 -14.97 -28.32
N GLU A 404 18.05 -14.89 -29.12
CA GLU A 404 19.24 -14.10 -28.81
C GLU A 404 19.04 -12.61 -29.09
N VAL A 405 18.28 -12.27 -30.14
CA VAL A 405 18.06 -10.88 -30.53
C VAL A 405 16.75 -10.36 -29.97
N ASP A 406 15.62 -10.98 -30.30
CA ASP A 406 14.32 -10.39 -29.98
C ASP A 406 13.99 -10.51 -28.48
N CYS A 407 14.07 -11.72 -27.92
CA CYS A 407 13.76 -11.97 -26.51
C CYS A 407 14.82 -11.41 -25.57
N MET A 408 16.09 -11.79 -25.74
CA MET A 408 17.12 -11.37 -24.79
C MET A 408 17.36 -9.86 -24.76
N THR A 409 17.14 -9.13 -25.86
CA THR A 409 17.19 -7.65 -25.85
C THR A 409 16.05 -7.06 -25.02
N LEU A 410 14.82 -7.58 -25.14
CA LEU A 410 13.71 -7.14 -24.28
C LEU A 410 13.99 -7.45 -22.81
N ARG A 411 14.55 -8.62 -22.51
CA ARG A 411 14.85 -9.03 -21.13
C ARG A 411 15.95 -8.20 -20.47
N GLN A 412 16.82 -7.54 -21.24
CA GLN A 412 17.82 -6.62 -20.68
C GLN A 412 17.20 -5.33 -20.10
N SER A 413 15.99 -4.94 -20.53
CA SER A 413 15.29 -3.77 -19.95
C SER A 413 14.49 -4.11 -18.68
N MET A 414 14.39 -5.39 -18.32
CA MET A 414 13.77 -5.80 -17.06
C MET A 414 14.65 -5.36 -15.88
N ASN A 415 14.07 -4.64 -14.94
CA ASN A 415 14.79 -4.14 -13.78
C ASN A 415 13.90 -4.15 -12.53
N TYR A 416 14.34 -4.89 -11.50
CA TYR A 416 13.67 -4.97 -10.20
C TYR A 416 14.32 -4.14 -9.10
N HIS A 417 15.27 -3.24 -9.43
CA HIS A 417 15.88 -2.30 -8.48
C HIS A 417 15.02 -1.07 -8.20
N ALA A 418 13.98 -0.82 -8.99
CA ALA A 418 13.08 0.33 -8.82
C ALA A 418 12.01 0.13 -7.71
N PHE A 419 12.10 -0.96 -6.93
CA PHE A 419 11.10 -1.40 -5.95
C PHE A 419 11.31 -0.85 -4.53
#